data_AF-A0A1V6C6R1-F1
#
_entry.id   AF-A0A1V6C6R1-F1
#
_cell.length_a   1.000
_cell.length_b   1.000
_cell.length_c   1.000
_cell.angle_alpha   90.00
_cell.angle_beta   90.00
_cell.angle_gamma   90.00
#
_symmetry.space_group_name_H-M   'P 1'
#
loop_
_entity.id
_entity.type
_entity.pdbx_description
1 polymer ?
#
loop_
_entity_poly.entity_id
_entity_poly.type
_entity_poly.pdbx_seq_one_letter_code
_entity_poly.pdbx_strand_id
1 'polypeptide(L)'
;MKKKDPTVLESPDLVAFISLFKKTNPRPFKRKSDNRIVFEFAEDVSEAVDAFYRNVPVNIADYCKTLKMIRSMIFNVKAGIS
;
A
#
# COMPACT_ATOMS: atom_id res chain seq x y z
N MET A 1 -6.32 -15.87 19.30
CA MET A 1 -5.83 -14.56 18.79
C MET A 1 -6.90 -13.99 17.87
N LYS A 2 -7.46 -12.80 18.17
CA LYS A 2 -8.40 -12.14 17.24
C LYS A 2 -7.63 -11.85 15.96
N LYS A 3 -8.05 -12.41 14.82
CA LYS A 3 -7.54 -11.99 13.51
C LYS A 3 -7.84 -10.48 13.41
N LYS A 4 -6.80 -9.64 13.41
CA LYS A 4 -6.97 -8.23 13.09
C LYS A 4 -7.49 -8.16 11.66
N ASP A 5 -8.52 -7.36 11.44
CA ASP A 5 -9.01 -7.12 10.09
C ASP A 5 -7.86 -6.54 9.24
N PRO A 6 -7.75 -6.96 7.97
CA PRO A 6 -6.69 -6.49 7.09
C PRO A 6 -6.77 -4.96 6.92
N THR A 7 -5.62 -4.30 6.91
CA THR A 7 -5.57 -2.84 6.77
C THR A 7 -5.72 -2.49 5.30
N VAL A 8 -6.71 -1.66 4.97
CA VAL A 8 -7.01 -1.21 3.61
C VAL A 8 -6.72 0.28 3.49
N LEU A 9 -5.86 0.64 2.53
CA LEU A 9 -5.40 2.01 2.31
C LEU A 9 -5.64 2.46 0.87
N GLU A 10 -5.88 3.75 0.69
CA GLU A 10 -6.17 4.35 -0.63
C GLU A 10 -4.98 5.14 -1.21
N SER A 11 -4.11 5.66 -0.34
CA SER A 11 -3.08 6.63 -0.71
C SER A 11 -1.83 5.93 -1.25
N PRO A 12 -1.48 6.08 -2.56
CA PRO A 12 -0.37 5.33 -3.15
C PRO A 12 1.01 5.65 -2.57
N ASP A 13 1.21 6.88 -2.12
CA ASP A 13 2.41 7.37 -1.43
C ASP A 13 2.59 6.69 -0.06
N LEU A 14 1.54 6.68 0.76
CA LEU A 14 1.54 5.97 2.05
C LEU A 14 1.78 4.48 1.84
N VAL A 15 1.09 3.88 0.87
CA VAL A 15 1.22 2.46 0.54
C VAL A 15 2.63 2.12 0.06
N ALA A 16 3.25 2.98 -0.75
CA ALA A 16 4.62 2.79 -1.19
C ALA A 16 5.62 2.89 -0.03
N PHE A 17 5.40 3.83 0.89
CA PHE A 17 6.20 3.94 2.11
C PHE A 17 6.07 2.68 2.98
N ILE A 18 4.85 2.25 3.29
CA ILE A 18 4.60 1.07 4.12
C ILE A 18 5.21 -0.18 3.48
N SER A 19 5.03 -0.34 2.17
CA SER A 19 5.58 -1.49 1.43
C SER A 19 7.10 -1.54 1.51
N LEU A 20 7.76 -0.39 1.39
CA LEU A 20 9.21 -0.27 1.55
C LEU A 20 9.65 -0.52 3.01
N PHE A 21 8.94 0.06 3.97
CA PHE A 21 9.27 0.01 5.40
C PHE A 21 9.12 -1.40 5.99
N LYS A 22 8.00 -2.06 5.69
CA LYS A 22 7.70 -3.43 6.16
C LYS A 22 8.29 -4.52 5.26
N LYS A 23 8.77 -4.16 4.06
CA LYS A 23 9.26 -5.09 3.02
C LYS A 23 8.19 -6.08 2.55
N THR A 24 6.94 -5.61 2.48
CA THR A 24 5.77 -6.41 2.08
C THR A 24 5.00 -5.69 0.98
N ASN A 25 4.54 -6.43 -0.02
CA ASN A 25 3.73 -5.84 -1.10
C ASN A 25 2.24 -5.86 -0.73
N PRO A 26 1.50 -4.76 -0.99
CA PRO A 26 0.06 -4.78 -0.84
C PRO A 26 -0.61 -5.59 -1.95
N ARG A 27 -1.84 -6.03 -1.69
CA ARG A 27 -2.74 -6.56 -2.71
C ARG A 27 -3.68 -5.44 -3.19
N PRO A 28 -3.63 -5.03 -4.47
CA PRO A 28 -4.55 -4.06 -5.01
C PRO A 28 -5.92 -4.71 -5.33
N PHE A 29 -7.02 -4.01 -5.08
CA PHE A 29 -8.35 -4.44 -5.55
C PHE A 29 -9.30 -3.27 -5.73
N LYS A 30 -10.39 -3.49 -6.48
CA LYS A 30 -11.47 -2.51 -6.65
C LYS A 30 -12.51 -2.69 -5.53
N ARG A 31 -12.63 -1.71 -4.65
CA ARG A 31 -13.60 -1.71 -3.54
C ARG A 31 -15.02 -1.55 -4.08
N LYS A 32 -15.93 -2.45 -3.67
CA LYS A 32 -17.30 -2.52 -4.21
C LYS A 32 -18.17 -1.33 -3.79
N SER A 33 -17.94 -0.74 -2.62
CA SER A 33 -18.79 0.33 -2.08
C SER A 33 -18.71 1.63 -2.87
N ASP A 34 -17.55 1.93 -3.48
CA ASP A 34 -17.30 3.21 -4.14
C ASP A 34 -16.42 3.11 -5.40
N ASN A 35 -16.18 1.89 -5.89
CA ASN A 35 -15.40 1.60 -7.09
C ASN A 35 -13.96 2.13 -7.09
N ARG A 36 -13.42 2.52 -5.93
CA ARG A 36 -12.03 2.97 -5.80
C ARG A 36 -11.06 1.80 -5.79
N ILE A 37 -9.84 2.04 -6.26
CA ILE A 37 -8.76 1.06 -6.13
C ILE A 37 -8.09 1.31 -4.78
N VAL A 38 -8.01 0.25 -4.00
CA VAL A 38 -7.46 0.26 -2.65
C VAL A 38 -6.44 -0.86 -2.50
N PHE A 39 -5.65 -0.78 -1.45
CA PHE A 39 -4.51 -1.65 -1.19
C PHE A 39 -4.67 -2.33 0.15
N GLU A 40 -4.69 -3.66 0.14
CA GLU A 40 -4.80 -4.51 1.32
C GLU A 40 -3.42 -4.96 1.79
N PHE A 41 -3.16 -4.84 3.09
CA PHE A 41 -2.05 -5.51 3.76
C PHE A 41 -2.59 -6.62 4.67
N ALA A 42 -2.03 -7.81 4.52
CA ALA A 42 -2.41 -8.97 5.34
C ALA A 42 -1.89 -8.89 6.79
N GLU A 43 -0.90 -8.04 7.03
CA GLU A 43 -0.27 -7.83 8.32
C GLU A 43 -0.63 -6.47 8.95
N ASP A 44 -0.29 -6.32 10.23
CA ASP A 44 -0.47 -5.06 10.93
C ASP A 44 0.56 -4.01 10.48
N VAL A 45 0.06 -2.92 9.90
CA VAL A 45 0.89 -1.83 9.38
C VAL A 45 0.87 -0.58 10.27
N SER A 46 0.26 -0.64 11.46
CA SER A 46 0.10 0.53 12.35
C SER A 46 1.43 1.25 12.62
N GLU A 47 2.48 0.49 12.92
CA GLU A 47 3.83 1.03 13.15
C GLU A 47 4.39 1.77 11.92
N ALA A 48 4.13 1.26 10.71
CA ALA A 48 4.61 1.87 9.47
C ALA A 48 3.83 3.14 9.14
N VAL A 49 2.52 3.18 9.46
CA VAL A 49 1.71 4.39 9.38
C VAL A 49 2.25 5.47 10.32
N ASP A 50 2.54 5.11 11.57
CA ASP A 50 3.14 6.05 12.54
C ASP A 50 4.52 6.53 12.10
N ALA A 51 5.33 5.66 11.49
CA ALA A 51 6.63 6.02 10.92
C ALA A 51 6.51 7.02 9.76
N PHE A 52 5.51 6.86 8.90
CA PHE A 52 5.22 7.78 7.80
C PHE A 52 4.90 9.18 8.34
N TYR A 53 3.98 9.29 9.30
CA TYR A 53 3.59 10.60 9.86
C TYR A 53 4.67 11.25 10.73
N ARG A 54 5.63 10.46 11.24
CA ARG A 54 6.84 10.97 11.89
C ARG A 54 7.95 11.36 10.90
N ASN A 55 7.71 11.30 9.59
CA ASN A 55 8.67 11.60 8.54
C ASN A 55 9.98 10.81 8.67
N VAL A 56 9.88 9.52 9.04
CA VAL A 56 11.06 8.65 9.10
C VAL A 56 11.70 8.58 7.71
N PRO A 57 13.01 8.83 7.59
CA PRO A 57 13.67 8.88 6.29
C PRO A 57 13.73 7.50 5.62
N VAL A 58 13.61 7.49 4.30
CA VAL A 58 13.79 6.31 3.44
C VAL A 58 14.68 6.67 2.26
N ASN A 59 15.32 5.67 1.65
CA ASN A 59 16.08 5.90 0.43
C ASN A 59 15.14 6.35 -0.70
N ILE A 60 15.42 7.52 -1.29
CA ILE A 60 14.55 8.13 -2.31
C ILE A 60 14.44 7.30 -3.59
N ALA A 61 15.52 6.62 -3.99
CA ALA A 61 15.51 5.78 -5.18
C ALA A 61 14.62 4.55 -4.99
N ASP A 62 14.70 3.92 -3.82
CA ASP A 62 13.85 2.78 -3.47
C ASP A 62 12.39 3.19 -3.35
N TYR A 63 12.13 4.34 -2.71
CA TYR A 63 10.77 4.88 -2.61
C TYR A 63 10.17 5.15 -3.99
N CYS A 64 10.90 5.83 -4.88
CA CYS A 64 10.44 6.09 -6.25
C CYS A 64 10.17 4.79 -7.04
N LYS A 65 11.03 3.78 -6.87
CA LYS A 65 10.85 2.46 -7.49
C LYS A 65 9.57 1.78 -6.99
N THR A 66 9.35 1.77 -5.67
CA THR A 66 8.15 1.19 -5.06
C THR A 66 6.90 1.95 -5.47
N LEU A 67 6.93 3.29 -5.48
CA LEU A 67 5.79 4.11 -5.92
C LEU A 67 5.41 3.83 -7.39
N LYS A 68 6.40 3.62 -8.27
CA LYS A 68 6.15 3.22 -9.66
C LYS A 68 5.47 1.86 -9.74
N MET A 69 5.90 0.90 -8.92
CA MET A 69 5.25 -0.42 -8.82
C MET A 69 3.80 -0.30 -8.33
N ILE A 70 3.54 0.47 -7.27
CA ILE A 70 2.19 0.73 -6.75
C ILE A 70 1.29 1.37 -7.81
N ARG A 71 1.80 2.35 -8.57
CA ARG A 71 1.05 2.95 -9.69
C ARG A 71 0.75 1.95 -10.81
N SER A 72 1.69 1.04 -11.11
CA SER A 72 1.48 -0.04 -12.07
C SER A 72 0.36 -1.00 -11.64
N MET A 73 0.31 -1.34 -10.35
CA MET A 73 -0.77 -2.15 -9.77
C MET A 73 -2.15 -1.52 -9.99
N ILE A 74 -2.28 -0.19 -9.82
CA ILE A 74 -3.53 0.53 -10.09
C ILE A 74 -3.92 0.37 -11.55
N PHE A 75 -2.98 0.55 -12.47
CA PHE A 75 -3.24 0.42 -13.90
C PHE A 75 -3.73 -0.98 -14.27
N ASN A 76 -3.06 -2.02 -13.77
CA ASN A 76 -3.43 -3.41 -14.01
C ASN A 76 -4.85 -3.73 -13.54
N VAL A 77 -5.21 -3.30 -12.32
CA VAL A 77 -6.58 -3.48 -11.80
C VAL A 77 -7.61 -2.73 -12.64
N LYS A 78 -7.30 -1.52 -13.14
CA LYS A 78 -8.21 -0.79 -14.06
C LYS A 78 -8.37 -1.50 -15.40
N ALA A 79 -7.31 -2.11 -15.90
CA ALA A 79 -7.30 -2.83 -17.16
C ALA A 79 -7.94 -4.23 -17.09
N GLY A 80 -8.34 -4.69 -15.90
CA GLY A 80 -8.85 -6.06 -15.71
C GLY A 80 -7.78 -7.14 -15.76
N ILE A 81 -6.51 -6.75 -15.58
CA ILE A 81 -5.36 -7.65 -15.53
C ILE A 81 -5.10 -7.90 -14.04
N SER A 82 -5.62 -9.00 -13.51
CA SER A 82 -5.47 -9.38 -12.09
C SER A 82 -4.95 -10.79 -11.93
#